data_AF-D3HP42-F1
#
_entry.id   AF-D3HP42-F1
#
_cell.length_a   1.000
_cell.length_b   1.000
_cell.length_c   1.000
_cell.angle_alpha   90.00
_cell.angle_beta   90.00
_cell.angle_gamma   90.00
#
_symmetry.space_group_name_H-M   'P 1'
#
loop_
_entity.id
_entity.type
_entity.pdbx_description
1 polymer ?
#
loop_
_entity_poly.entity_id
_entity_poly.type
_entity_poly.pdbx_seq_one_letter_code
_entity_poly.pdbx_strand_id
1 'polypeptide(L)'
;MPKILDGHVYQEMENELNNLFDQIYKHNKKDRTQITSQVQQFLDNLSESIRDHSRLLFTKISPEEIIYHKENKPGDSRDKFQNLDKMTHYFNNLSALINFSVMQQEDPTLRVFYYDMYIQLMNFCYLKGDLFGAGAIYTGLIANNLPNSIDQKKLSSESRLIWNAREVELTRLFNLSTTYKAHMDLKEKLQTPFIPVLSSILPVQIYTKDAYDNSVSEHNRIQDGLRKLDLEHNKMLNRMQLESFSWSKPYYDYMKKVYLPQSISEYTKLVREHEELIVDHGGPIAKQFHQDKNSKPLVNFVESTLLENQLVLKLSPFQNQRIVDMLSEIDVVKSECLDLPQFDELSWKMREMNCTLVKAKSIGEYTTKIFASLDTPPIEENMHENPIPVGSEELRPEDLYQPYPHTGLKLMLELERAITEHKPTIGSPGTVNCGFFSRAKRGNKNVNLETMDLKIMDVGDVDHGEIELRDHTIMVLV
;
A
#
# COMPACT_ATOMS: atom_id res chain seq x y z
N MET A 1 10.11 -33.38 19.68
CA MET A 1 10.09 -32.09 20.42
C MET A 1 8.82 -32.06 21.24
N PRO A 2 8.81 -31.46 22.44
CA PRO A 2 7.58 -31.30 23.22
C PRO A 2 6.48 -30.64 22.37
N LYS A 3 5.22 -30.91 22.72
CA LYS A 3 4.08 -30.19 22.15
C LYS A 3 4.33 -28.69 22.32
N ILE A 4 4.27 -27.92 21.23
CA ILE A 4 4.37 -26.45 21.30
C ILE A 4 3.04 -25.87 21.72
N LEU A 5 1.93 -26.48 21.24
CA LEU A 5 0.60 -26.13 21.71
C LEU A 5 0.14 -27.16 22.75
N ASP A 6 0.12 -26.77 24.02
CA ASP A 6 -0.24 -27.56 25.18
C ASP A 6 -1.13 -26.83 26.20
N GLY A 7 -1.58 -25.61 25.92
CA GLY A 7 -2.46 -24.82 26.76
C GLY A 7 -3.85 -25.46 26.90
N HIS A 8 -4.50 -25.24 28.05
CA HIS A 8 -5.77 -25.89 28.39
C HIS A 8 -6.86 -25.68 27.33
N VAL A 9 -7.02 -24.44 26.83
CA VAL A 9 -8.06 -24.11 25.84
C VAL A 9 -7.76 -24.73 24.47
N TYR A 10 -6.49 -24.77 24.08
CA TYR A 10 -6.09 -25.49 22.88
C TYR A 10 -6.33 -26.99 23.01
N GLN A 11 -6.00 -27.60 24.16
CA GLN A 11 -6.25 -29.02 24.42
C GLN A 11 -7.73 -29.40 24.32
N GLU A 12 -8.65 -28.53 24.73
CA GLU A 12 -10.09 -28.74 24.52
C GLU A 12 -10.45 -28.82 23.03
N MET A 13 -9.91 -27.92 22.22
CA MET A 13 -10.10 -27.91 20.76
C MET A 13 -9.43 -29.12 20.09
N GLU A 14 -8.21 -29.49 20.51
CA GLU A 14 -7.49 -30.69 20.05
C GLU A 14 -8.30 -31.96 20.36
N ASN A 15 -8.89 -32.07 21.56
CA ASN A 15 -9.74 -33.19 21.95
C ASN A 15 -11.02 -33.25 21.12
N GLU A 16 -11.66 -32.11 20.83
CA GLU A 16 -12.85 -32.02 19.99
C GLU A 16 -12.55 -32.49 18.56
N LEU A 17 -11.46 -32.01 17.95
CA LEU A 17 -11.00 -32.44 16.62
C LEU A 17 -10.63 -33.93 16.59
N ASN A 18 -9.92 -34.43 17.59
CA ASN A 18 -9.52 -35.84 17.66
C ASN A 18 -10.74 -36.76 17.83
N ASN A 19 -11.75 -36.33 18.58
CA ASN A 19 -13.02 -37.06 18.68
C ASN A 19 -13.77 -37.08 17.33
N LEU A 20 -13.85 -35.94 16.62
CA LEU A 20 -14.44 -35.89 15.28
C LEU A 20 -13.69 -36.80 14.29
N PHE A 21 -12.36 -36.78 14.33
CA PHE A 21 -11.51 -37.67 13.54
C PHE A 21 -11.85 -39.13 13.81
N ASP A 22 -11.86 -39.53 15.08
CA ASP A 22 -12.15 -40.90 15.49
C ASP A 22 -13.53 -41.35 15.04
N GLN A 23 -14.53 -40.48 15.20
CA GLN A 23 -15.88 -40.76 14.75
C GLN A 23 -15.94 -40.95 13.24
N ILE A 24 -15.35 -40.04 12.44
CA ILE A 24 -15.34 -40.13 10.97
C ILE A 24 -14.58 -41.37 10.49
N TYR A 25 -13.42 -41.64 11.10
CA TYR A 25 -12.53 -42.73 10.73
C TYR A 25 -13.14 -44.10 11.08
N LYS A 26 -13.82 -44.20 12.23
CA LYS A 26 -14.47 -45.44 12.70
C LYS A 26 -15.94 -45.54 12.27
N HIS A 27 -16.47 -44.57 11.51
CA HIS A 27 -17.93 -44.47 11.30
C HIS A 27 -18.52 -45.62 10.50
N ASN A 28 -19.76 -45.96 10.85
CA ASN A 28 -20.68 -46.73 10.01
C ASN A 28 -21.66 -45.79 9.30
N LYS A 29 -22.18 -46.17 8.12
CA LYS A 29 -23.06 -45.32 7.28
C LYS A 29 -24.27 -44.71 8.01
N LYS A 30 -24.73 -45.31 9.12
CA LYS A 30 -25.91 -44.89 9.88
C LYS A 30 -25.69 -43.63 10.73
N ASP A 31 -24.46 -43.36 11.14
CA ASP A 31 -24.15 -42.28 12.08
C ASP A 31 -23.78 -40.96 11.38
N ARG A 32 -23.78 -40.96 10.04
CA ARG A 32 -23.29 -39.83 9.23
C ARG A 32 -23.98 -38.51 9.51
N THR A 33 -25.31 -38.51 9.64
CA THR A 33 -26.05 -37.27 9.90
C THR A 33 -25.67 -36.66 11.25
N GLN A 34 -25.47 -37.49 12.26
CA GLN A 34 -25.01 -37.02 13.57
C GLN A 34 -23.58 -36.46 13.49
N ILE A 35 -22.67 -37.16 12.81
CA ILE A 35 -21.29 -36.71 12.62
C ILE A 35 -21.25 -35.41 11.82
N THR A 36 -22.01 -35.28 10.73
CA THR A 36 -22.15 -34.04 9.97
C THR A 36 -22.64 -32.91 10.85
N SER A 37 -23.66 -33.13 11.69
CA SER A 37 -24.15 -32.11 12.63
C SER A 37 -23.08 -31.67 13.63
N GLN A 38 -22.24 -32.59 14.13
CA GLN A 38 -21.16 -32.25 15.05
C GLN A 38 -20.03 -31.48 14.35
N VAL A 39 -19.66 -31.86 13.13
CA VAL A 39 -18.70 -31.12 12.30
C VAL A 39 -19.21 -29.72 12.00
N GLN A 40 -20.48 -29.59 11.60
CA GLN A 40 -21.13 -28.31 11.34
C GLN A 40 -21.08 -27.42 12.59
N GLN A 41 -21.49 -27.95 13.75
CA GLN A 41 -21.47 -27.21 15.01
C GLN A 41 -20.07 -26.75 15.40
N PHE A 42 -19.04 -27.59 15.23
CA PHE A 42 -17.65 -27.21 15.46
C PHE A 42 -17.22 -26.04 14.55
N LEU A 43 -17.47 -26.17 13.25
CA LEU A 43 -17.10 -25.14 12.27
C LEU A 43 -17.85 -23.83 12.49
N ASP A 44 -19.14 -23.88 12.82
CA ASP A 44 -19.94 -22.70 13.09
C ASP A 44 -19.46 -21.97 14.34
N ASN A 45 -19.29 -22.68 15.45
CA ASN A 45 -18.85 -22.10 16.71
C ASN A 45 -17.47 -21.44 16.58
N LEU A 46 -16.51 -22.13 15.94
CA LEU A 46 -15.16 -21.61 15.81
C LEU A 46 -15.08 -20.45 14.80
N SER A 47 -15.77 -20.56 13.66
CA SER A 47 -15.82 -19.46 12.67
C SER A 47 -16.51 -18.21 13.22
N GLU A 48 -17.56 -18.36 14.03
CA GLU A 48 -18.20 -17.24 14.73
C GLU A 48 -17.26 -16.60 15.76
N SER A 49 -16.55 -17.41 16.55
CA SER A 49 -15.57 -16.90 17.51
C SER A 49 -14.48 -16.08 16.82
N ILE A 50 -13.96 -16.58 15.68
CA ILE A 50 -12.96 -15.89 14.87
C ILE A 50 -13.53 -14.59 14.29
N ARG A 51 -14.67 -14.66 13.58
CA ARG A 51 -15.33 -13.49 12.97
C ARG A 51 -15.65 -12.42 13.99
N ASP A 52 -16.26 -12.79 15.11
CA ASP A 52 -16.71 -11.85 16.13
C ASP A 52 -15.50 -11.16 16.79
N HIS A 53 -14.37 -11.86 16.95
CA HIS A 53 -13.13 -11.25 17.39
C HIS A 53 -12.49 -10.35 16.32
N SER A 54 -12.39 -10.82 15.07
CA SER A 54 -11.93 -10.03 13.92
C SER A 54 -12.72 -8.72 13.83
N ARG A 55 -14.05 -8.78 13.96
CA ARG A 55 -14.96 -7.64 13.91
C ARG A 55 -14.75 -6.70 15.10
N LEU A 56 -14.62 -7.25 16.31
CA LEU A 56 -14.35 -6.44 17.51
C LEU A 56 -13.04 -5.67 17.40
N LEU A 57 -11.97 -6.29 16.87
CA LEU A 57 -10.70 -5.61 16.67
C LEU A 57 -10.81 -4.56 15.56
N PHE A 58 -11.43 -4.92 14.44
CA PHE A 58 -11.57 -4.03 13.29
C PHE A 58 -12.33 -2.75 13.64
N THR A 59 -13.46 -2.87 14.35
CA THR A 59 -14.30 -1.73 14.73
C THR A 59 -13.66 -0.76 15.73
N LYS A 60 -12.57 -1.16 16.40
CA LYS A 60 -11.78 -0.31 17.30
C LYS A 60 -10.76 0.56 16.55
N ILE A 61 -10.46 0.24 15.30
CA ILE A 61 -9.49 0.99 14.48
C ILE A 61 -10.16 2.29 14.03
N SER A 62 -9.52 3.43 14.31
CA SER A 62 -9.99 4.68 13.74
C SER A 62 -9.66 4.75 12.24
N PRO A 63 -10.50 5.35 11.37
CA PRO A 63 -10.20 5.47 9.95
C PRO A 63 -8.82 6.10 9.69
N GLU A 64 -8.41 7.06 10.53
CA GLU A 64 -7.12 7.74 10.45
C GLU A 64 -5.93 6.79 10.65
N GLU A 65 -6.07 5.76 11.50
CA GLU A 65 -5.00 4.76 11.67
C GLU A 65 -4.69 4.06 10.35
N ILE A 66 -5.70 3.77 9.53
CA ILE A 66 -5.53 3.14 8.21
C ILE A 66 -5.12 4.18 7.16
N ILE A 67 -5.85 5.29 7.06
CA ILE A 67 -5.67 6.32 6.00
C ILE A 67 -4.28 6.97 6.07
N TYR A 68 -3.76 7.15 7.28
CA TYR A 68 -2.45 7.77 7.53
C TYR A 68 -1.41 6.76 8.00
N HIS A 69 -1.65 5.48 7.77
CA HIS A 69 -0.64 4.45 8.01
C HIS A 69 0.64 4.77 7.22
N LYS A 70 1.78 4.52 7.84
CA LYS A 70 3.10 4.60 7.21
C LYS A 70 3.90 3.38 7.61
N GLU A 71 4.77 2.94 6.72
CA GLU A 71 5.74 1.89 7.01
C GLU A 71 6.63 2.35 8.19
N ASN A 72 6.64 1.56 9.26
CA ASN A 72 7.35 1.91 10.49
C ASN A 72 8.87 1.82 10.27
N LYS A 73 9.61 2.84 10.73
CA LYS A 73 11.06 2.74 10.88
C LYS A 73 11.41 2.43 12.35
N PRO A 74 12.54 1.74 12.60
CA PRO A 74 12.99 1.51 13.98
C PRO A 74 13.14 2.84 14.74
N GLY A 75 12.35 3.04 15.81
CA GLY A 75 12.39 4.23 16.66
C GLY A 75 11.14 5.13 16.63
N ASP A 76 10.16 4.87 15.76
CA ASP A 76 8.91 5.64 15.72
C ASP A 76 7.97 5.31 16.89
N SER A 77 7.33 6.34 17.49
CA SER A 77 6.28 6.15 18.50
C SER A 77 5.02 5.56 17.85
N ARG A 78 4.71 4.30 18.19
CA ARG A 78 3.56 3.54 17.66
C ARG A 78 2.23 3.86 18.34
N ASP A 79 2.19 4.83 19.25
CA ASP A 79 0.98 5.09 20.06
C ASP A 79 -0.25 5.47 19.22
N LYS A 80 -0.03 5.97 18.00
CA LYS A 80 -1.10 6.34 17.05
C LYS A 80 -1.67 5.17 16.24
N PHE A 81 -1.05 3.98 16.24
CA PHE A 81 -1.47 2.84 15.41
C PHE A 81 -1.72 1.57 16.23
N GLN A 82 -1.96 1.73 17.54
CA GLN A 82 -2.05 0.60 18.47
C GLN A 82 -3.19 -0.37 18.13
N ASN A 83 -4.29 0.07 17.52
CA ASN A 83 -5.39 -0.84 17.19
C ASN A 83 -5.09 -1.63 15.92
N LEU A 84 -4.42 -1.01 14.93
CA LEU A 84 -3.85 -1.75 13.80
C LEU A 84 -2.85 -2.79 14.25
N ASP A 85 -1.93 -2.43 15.15
CA ASP A 85 -0.91 -3.35 15.67
C ASP A 85 -1.56 -4.56 16.37
N LYS A 86 -2.62 -4.35 17.16
CA LYS A 86 -3.40 -5.44 17.78
C LYS A 86 -4.05 -6.36 16.74
N MET A 87 -4.61 -5.79 15.67
CA MET A 87 -5.24 -6.57 14.61
C MET A 87 -4.20 -7.38 13.82
N THR A 88 -3.07 -6.77 13.45
CA THR A 88 -1.94 -7.48 12.82
C THR A 88 -1.38 -8.59 13.71
N HIS A 89 -1.26 -8.34 15.02
CA HIS A 89 -0.83 -9.35 15.99
C HIS A 89 -1.79 -10.53 16.04
N TYR A 90 -3.10 -10.26 16.07
CA TYR A 90 -4.14 -11.29 15.99
C TYR A 90 -4.07 -12.12 14.69
N PHE A 91 -3.86 -11.49 13.53
CA PHE A 91 -3.66 -12.20 12.25
C PHE A 91 -2.51 -13.20 12.32
N ASN A 92 -1.35 -12.73 12.79
CA ASN A 92 -0.13 -13.52 12.84
C ASN A 92 -0.25 -14.67 13.85
N ASN A 93 -0.90 -14.43 15.00
CA ASN A 93 -1.12 -15.47 15.99
C ASN A 93 -2.10 -16.52 15.49
N LEU A 94 -3.19 -16.11 14.83
CA LEU A 94 -4.15 -17.05 14.26
C LEU A 94 -3.49 -17.90 13.18
N SER A 95 -2.70 -17.29 12.30
CA SER A 95 -1.92 -18.00 11.29
C SER A 95 -0.95 -19.02 11.92
N ALA A 96 -0.21 -18.62 12.96
CA ALA A 96 0.72 -19.50 13.66
C ALA A 96 0.01 -20.66 14.40
N LEU A 97 -1.13 -20.39 15.04
CA LEU A 97 -1.95 -21.41 15.70
C LEU A 97 -2.39 -22.49 14.70
N ILE A 98 -2.90 -22.08 13.53
CA ILE A 98 -3.29 -23.02 12.47
C ILE A 98 -2.07 -23.81 11.98
N ASN A 99 -0.93 -23.16 11.74
CA ASN A 99 0.28 -23.82 11.27
C ASN A 99 0.79 -24.88 12.27
N PHE A 100 1.01 -24.48 13.53
CA PHE A 100 1.52 -25.38 14.57
C PHE A 100 0.54 -26.50 14.90
N SER A 101 -0.76 -26.23 14.95
CA SER A 101 -1.75 -27.26 15.25
C SER A 101 -1.79 -28.37 14.21
N VAL A 102 -1.50 -28.09 12.93
CA VAL A 102 -1.32 -29.12 11.90
C VAL A 102 0.06 -29.78 12.02
N MET A 103 1.14 -29.00 12.10
CA MET A 103 2.52 -29.53 12.06
C MET A 103 2.86 -30.41 13.27
N GLN A 104 2.25 -30.16 14.43
CA GLN A 104 2.49 -30.95 15.63
C GLN A 104 1.85 -32.34 15.58
N GLN A 105 0.93 -32.61 14.63
CA GLN A 105 0.28 -33.91 14.52
C GLN A 105 1.28 -34.95 13.98
N GLU A 106 1.63 -35.95 14.79
CA GLU A 106 2.55 -37.01 14.40
C GLU A 106 1.95 -38.01 13.41
N ASP A 107 0.66 -38.37 13.57
CA ASP A 107 -0.05 -39.26 12.64
C ASP A 107 -0.33 -38.53 11.31
N PRO A 108 0.20 -39.01 10.16
CA PRO A 108 -0.05 -38.41 8.85
C PRO A 108 -1.53 -38.35 8.47
N THR A 109 -2.35 -39.30 8.90
CA THR A 109 -3.80 -39.32 8.62
C THR A 109 -4.54 -38.28 9.44
N LEU A 110 -4.20 -38.13 10.72
CA LEU A 110 -4.74 -37.08 11.58
C LEU A 110 -4.31 -35.69 11.08
N ARG A 111 -3.04 -35.55 10.64
CA ARG A 111 -2.54 -34.31 10.04
C ARG A 111 -3.31 -33.90 8.80
N VAL A 112 -3.56 -34.84 7.87
CA VAL A 112 -4.41 -34.61 6.70
C VAL A 112 -5.81 -34.17 7.13
N PHE A 113 -6.40 -34.78 8.16
CA PHE A 113 -7.70 -34.41 8.67
C PHE A 113 -7.75 -32.99 9.26
N TYR A 114 -6.75 -32.59 10.06
CA TYR A 114 -6.66 -31.21 10.58
C TYR A 114 -6.58 -30.21 9.43
N TYR A 115 -5.75 -30.49 8.42
CA TYR A 115 -5.66 -29.66 7.22
C TYR A 115 -7.02 -29.57 6.49
N ASP A 116 -7.72 -30.71 6.32
CA ASP A 116 -9.07 -30.79 5.72
C ASP A 116 -10.09 -29.92 6.48
N MET A 117 -10.09 -30.01 7.82
CA MET A 117 -10.98 -29.23 8.71
C MET A 117 -10.72 -27.73 8.62
N TYR A 118 -9.45 -27.32 8.59
CA TYR A 118 -9.11 -25.89 8.49
C TYR A 118 -9.38 -25.29 7.12
N ILE A 119 -9.38 -26.08 6.03
CA ILE A 119 -9.91 -25.63 4.73
C ILE A 119 -11.40 -25.30 4.84
N GLN A 120 -12.18 -26.17 5.50
CA GLN A 120 -13.61 -25.93 5.73
C GLN A 120 -13.81 -24.69 6.62
N LEU A 121 -13.03 -24.54 7.70
CA LEU A 121 -13.09 -23.38 8.59
C LEU A 121 -12.77 -22.07 7.87
N MET A 122 -11.74 -22.06 7.02
CA MET A 122 -11.39 -20.92 6.15
C MET A 122 -12.58 -20.53 5.26
N ASN A 123 -13.23 -21.52 4.64
CA ASN A 123 -14.40 -21.27 3.79
C ASN A 123 -15.59 -20.76 4.59
N PHE A 124 -15.80 -21.24 5.82
CA PHE A 124 -16.84 -20.73 6.71
C PHE A 124 -16.59 -19.27 7.08
N CYS A 125 -15.36 -18.90 7.46
CA CYS A 125 -15.01 -17.50 7.74
C CYS A 125 -15.22 -16.62 6.50
N TYR A 126 -14.77 -17.10 5.33
CA TYR A 126 -14.94 -16.41 4.05
C TYR A 126 -16.42 -16.15 3.73
N LEU A 127 -17.28 -17.17 3.85
CA LEU A 127 -18.71 -17.06 3.54
C LEU A 127 -19.46 -16.18 4.56
N LYS A 128 -19.00 -16.12 5.81
CA LYS A 128 -19.52 -15.21 6.85
C LYS A 128 -18.97 -13.76 6.71
N GLY A 129 -18.23 -13.44 5.65
CA GLY A 129 -17.69 -12.11 5.39
C GLY A 129 -16.41 -11.76 6.17
N ASP A 130 -15.82 -12.70 6.92
CA ASP A 130 -14.53 -12.49 7.59
C ASP A 130 -13.37 -12.89 6.67
N LEU A 131 -13.05 -12.03 5.72
CA LEU A 131 -11.90 -12.28 4.84
C LEU A 131 -10.58 -12.17 5.58
N PHE A 132 -10.52 -11.36 6.64
CA PHE A 132 -9.36 -11.24 7.49
C PHE A 132 -9.02 -12.58 8.16
N GLY A 133 -9.99 -13.20 8.85
CA GLY A 133 -9.84 -14.50 9.48
C GLY A 133 -9.57 -15.61 8.46
N ALA A 134 -10.29 -15.62 7.34
CA ALA A 134 -10.04 -16.56 6.24
C ALA A 134 -8.61 -16.42 5.68
N GLY A 135 -8.13 -15.18 5.51
CA GLY A 135 -6.78 -14.87 5.09
C GLY A 135 -5.73 -15.37 6.07
N ALA A 136 -5.94 -15.21 7.38
CA ALA A 136 -5.03 -15.69 8.41
C ALA A 136 -4.92 -17.23 8.40
N ILE A 137 -6.05 -17.93 8.29
CA ILE A 137 -6.09 -19.39 8.20
C ILE A 137 -5.37 -19.85 6.93
N TYR A 138 -5.65 -19.23 5.78
CA TYR A 138 -4.97 -19.52 4.52
C TYR A 138 -3.46 -19.34 4.62
N THR A 139 -2.99 -18.20 5.15
CA THR A 139 -1.57 -17.95 5.39
C THR A 139 -0.96 -19.03 6.29
N GLY A 140 -1.66 -19.47 7.34
CA GLY A 140 -1.21 -20.55 8.21
C GLY A 140 -1.08 -21.90 7.50
N LEU A 141 -2.02 -22.21 6.59
CA LEU A 141 -2.03 -23.45 5.81
C LEU A 141 -0.93 -23.51 4.75
N ILE A 142 -0.49 -22.37 4.21
CA ILE A 142 0.62 -22.31 3.23
C ILE A 142 1.99 -22.01 3.88
N ALA A 143 2.02 -21.54 5.13
CA ALA A 143 3.25 -21.16 5.82
C ALA A 143 4.25 -22.33 5.93
N ASN A 144 5.54 -21.99 5.87
CA ASN A 144 6.66 -22.93 6.07
C ASN A 144 6.60 -24.18 5.19
N ASN A 145 6.00 -24.05 3.99
CA ASN A 145 5.78 -25.16 3.07
C ASN A 145 5.00 -26.32 3.70
N LEU A 146 4.08 -26.02 4.63
CA LEU A 146 3.17 -27.00 5.22
C LEU A 146 2.48 -27.88 4.17
N PRO A 147 2.00 -27.36 3.01
CA PRO A 147 1.35 -28.20 1.99
C PRO A 147 2.22 -29.36 1.48
N ASN A 148 3.55 -29.22 1.51
CA ASN A 148 4.50 -30.28 1.12
C ASN A 148 4.58 -31.43 2.14
N SER A 149 3.98 -31.25 3.32
CA SER A 149 3.92 -32.23 4.41
C SER A 149 2.56 -32.93 4.50
N ILE A 150 1.64 -32.61 3.57
CA ILE A 150 0.27 -33.12 3.51
C ILE A 150 0.13 -34.01 2.28
N ASP A 151 -0.42 -35.22 2.46
CA ASP A 151 -0.79 -36.06 1.32
C ASP A 151 -2.08 -35.49 0.68
N GLN A 152 -1.90 -34.57 -0.27
CA GLN A 152 -2.97 -33.88 -0.99
C GLN A 152 -3.97 -34.85 -1.66
N LYS A 153 -3.55 -36.08 -1.99
CA LYS A 153 -4.43 -37.10 -2.57
C LYS A 153 -5.41 -37.68 -1.56
N LYS A 154 -5.18 -37.46 -0.28
CA LYS A 154 -5.99 -37.97 0.84
C LYS A 154 -6.95 -36.95 1.44
N LEU A 155 -6.87 -35.70 1.01
CA LEU A 155 -7.89 -34.69 1.30
C LEU A 155 -9.24 -35.10 0.69
N SER A 156 -10.33 -34.64 1.32
CA SER A 156 -11.67 -34.77 0.75
C SER A 156 -11.77 -34.13 -0.64
N SER A 157 -12.72 -34.57 -1.46
CA SER A 157 -13.03 -33.86 -2.72
C SER A 157 -13.48 -32.43 -2.48
N GLU A 158 -14.29 -32.23 -1.45
CA GLU A 158 -14.96 -30.97 -1.11
C GLU A 158 -13.93 -29.93 -0.71
N SER A 159 -13.01 -30.26 0.20
CA SER A 159 -11.94 -29.33 0.57
C SER A 159 -10.98 -29.06 -0.58
N ARG A 160 -10.71 -30.00 -1.48
CA ARG A 160 -9.90 -29.72 -2.68
C ARG A 160 -10.58 -28.74 -3.62
N LEU A 161 -11.90 -28.89 -3.82
CA LEU A 161 -12.69 -27.93 -4.62
C LEU A 161 -12.70 -26.54 -3.98
N ILE A 162 -12.90 -26.48 -2.66
CA ILE A 162 -12.86 -25.25 -1.89
C ILE A 162 -11.48 -24.60 -1.96
N TRP A 163 -10.41 -25.37 -1.73
CA TRP A 163 -9.03 -24.88 -1.80
C TRP A 163 -8.75 -24.23 -3.14
N ASN A 164 -9.01 -24.94 -4.25
CA ASN A 164 -8.78 -24.41 -5.58
C ASN A 164 -9.57 -23.13 -5.87
N ALA A 165 -10.81 -23.03 -5.38
CA ALA A 165 -11.62 -21.83 -5.55
C ALA A 165 -11.11 -20.65 -4.70
N ARG A 166 -10.81 -20.90 -3.42
CA ARG A 166 -10.43 -19.87 -2.44
C ARG A 166 -8.99 -19.42 -2.60
N GLU A 167 -8.06 -20.31 -2.97
CA GLU A 167 -6.67 -19.94 -3.24
C GLU A 167 -6.57 -18.89 -4.34
N VAL A 168 -7.36 -19.01 -5.41
CA VAL A 168 -7.40 -18.01 -6.49
C VAL A 168 -7.92 -16.66 -6.00
N GLU A 169 -9.02 -16.66 -5.24
CA GLU A 169 -9.61 -15.42 -4.71
C GLU A 169 -8.70 -14.77 -3.65
N LEU A 170 -8.16 -15.54 -2.71
CA LEU A 170 -7.25 -15.05 -1.67
C LEU A 170 -5.93 -14.56 -2.26
N THR A 171 -5.35 -15.25 -3.25
CA THR A 171 -4.15 -14.76 -3.95
C THR A 171 -4.38 -13.40 -4.62
N ARG A 172 -5.57 -13.18 -5.18
CA ARG A 172 -5.96 -11.85 -5.71
C ARG A 172 -6.10 -10.78 -4.63
N LEU A 173 -6.52 -11.17 -3.43
CA LEU A 173 -6.62 -10.25 -2.28
C LEU A 173 -5.25 -9.89 -1.69
N PHE A 174 -4.24 -10.75 -1.83
CA PHE A 174 -2.87 -10.47 -1.37
C PHE A 174 -1.97 -9.82 -2.43
N ASN A 175 -2.41 -9.76 -3.69
CA ASN A 175 -1.64 -9.13 -4.77
C ASN A 175 -1.96 -7.65 -4.88
N LEU A 176 -0.97 -6.79 -4.60
CA LEU A 176 -1.07 -5.33 -4.61
C LEU A 176 -1.85 -4.74 -5.80
N SER A 177 -1.65 -5.29 -7.01
CA SER A 177 -2.28 -4.80 -8.24
C SER A 177 -3.76 -5.13 -8.36
N THR A 178 -4.23 -6.17 -7.66
CA THR A 178 -5.63 -6.64 -7.72
C THR A 178 -6.37 -6.48 -6.40
N THR A 179 -5.66 -6.24 -5.29
CA THR A 179 -6.21 -6.21 -3.92
C THR A 179 -7.48 -5.38 -3.82
N TYR A 180 -7.42 -4.10 -4.20
CA TYR A 180 -8.56 -3.18 -4.02
C TYR A 180 -9.79 -3.64 -4.81
N LYS A 181 -9.60 -3.97 -6.10
CA LYS A 181 -10.69 -4.47 -6.95
C LYS A 181 -11.26 -5.78 -6.43
N ALA A 182 -10.41 -6.71 -5.99
CA ALA A 182 -10.84 -7.98 -5.43
C ALA A 182 -11.69 -7.79 -4.17
N HIS A 183 -11.33 -6.85 -3.28
CA HIS A 183 -12.16 -6.52 -2.12
C HIS A 183 -13.53 -5.95 -2.53
N MET A 184 -13.57 -5.07 -3.53
CA MET A 184 -14.82 -4.49 -4.03
C MET A 184 -15.72 -5.54 -4.70
N ASP A 185 -15.18 -6.36 -5.61
CA ASP A 185 -15.92 -7.42 -6.30
C ASP A 185 -16.51 -8.42 -5.28
N LEU A 186 -15.78 -8.73 -4.20
CA LEU A 186 -16.25 -9.63 -3.14
C LEU A 186 -17.29 -9.00 -2.24
N LYS A 187 -17.17 -7.69 -1.93
CA LYS A 187 -18.19 -6.94 -1.20
C LYS A 187 -19.55 -7.02 -1.92
N GLU A 188 -19.56 -6.85 -3.24
CA GLU A 188 -20.77 -6.98 -4.07
C GLU A 188 -21.30 -8.43 -4.10
N LYS A 189 -20.41 -9.42 -4.24
CA LYS A 189 -20.77 -10.83 -4.35
C LYS A 189 -21.36 -11.42 -3.07
N LEU A 190 -20.80 -11.09 -1.92
CA LEU A 190 -21.12 -11.74 -0.65
C LEU A 190 -22.35 -11.12 0.03
N GLN A 191 -22.65 -9.85 -0.24
CA GLN A 191 -23.80 -9.13 0.34
C GLN A 191 -23.87 -9.21 1.88
N THR A 192 -22.74 -9.42 2.57
CA THR A 192 -22.63 -9.42 4.03
C THR A 192 -21.65 -8.34 4.49
N PRO A 193 -21.83 -7.76 5.71
CA PRO A 193 -20.81 -6.95 6.34
C PRO A 193 -19.47 -7.67 6.34
N PHE A 194 -18.45 -6.96 5.87
CA PHE A 194 -17.22 -7.55 5.40
C PHE A 194 -16.03 -7.07 6.22
N ILE A 195 -15.14 -7.97 6.64
CA ILE A 195 -13.90 -7.60 7.34
C ILE A 195 -12.73 -7.78 6.35
N PRO A 196 -12.07 -6.69 5.91
CA PRO A 196 -11.04 -6.73 4.88
C PRO A 196 -9.78 -7.43 5.35
N VAL A 197 -9.01 -7.96 4.41
CA VAL A 197 -7.64 -8.42 4.65
C VAL A 197 -6.74 -7.19 4.83
N LEU A 198 -6.72 -6.62 6.04
CA LEU A 198 -5.99 -5.38 6.30
C LEU A 198 -4.50 -5.46 5.93
N SER A 199 -3.86 -6.62 6.12
CA SER A 199 -2.46 -6.83 5.75
C SER A 199 -2.18 -6.59 4.27
N SER A 200 -3.18 -6.70 3.38
CA SER A 200 -3.04 -6.36 1.96
C SER A 200 -3.58 -4.97 1.60
N ILE A 201 -4.53 -4.42 2.36
CA ILE A 201 -5.02 -3.04 2.19
C ILE A 201 -3.97 -2.00 2.61
N LEU A 202 -3.20 -2.25 3.66
CA LEU A 202 -2.18 -1.31 4.13
C LEU A 202 -1.11 -1.00 3.05
N PRO A 203 -0.53 -1.98 2.34
CA PRO A 203 0.34 -1.70 1.19
C PRO A 203 -0.32 -0.86 0.08
N VAL A 204 -1.61 -1.08 -0.22
CA VAL A 204 -2.35 -0.27 -1.22
C VAL A 204 -2.46 1.18 -0.73
N GLN A 205 -2.74 1.38 0.55
CA GLN A 205 -2.78 2.71 1.15
C GLN A 205 -1.41 3.40 1.06
N ILE A 206 -0.32 2.72 1.42
CA ILE A 206 1.04 3.26 1.35
C ILE A 206 1.35 3.72 -0.08
N TYR A 207 1.12 2.85 -1.07
CA TYR A 207 1.37 3.18 -2.47
C TYR A 207 0.53 4.37 -2.97
N THR A 208 -0.74 4.41 -2.58
CA THR A 208 -1.64 5.52 -2.92
C THR A 208 -1.15 6.83 -2.28
N LYS A 209 -0.65 6.76 -1.04
CA LYS A 209 -0.10 7.91 -0.32
C LYS A 209 1.19 8.41 -0.93
N ASP A 210 2.09 7.51 -1.33
CA ASP A 210 3.35 7.86 -1.99
C ASP A 210 3.11 8.54 -3.34
N ALA A 211 2.16 8.03 -4.14
CA ALA A 211 1.75 8.68 -5.39
C ALA A 211 1.23 10.11 -5.15
N TYR A 212 0.37 10.30 -4.15
CA TYR A 212 -0.10 11.63 -3.75
C TYR A 212 1.05 12.53 -3.28
N ASP A 213 1.96 12.03 -2.44
CA ASP A 213 3.10 12.81 -1.93
C ASP A 213 4.05 13.23 -3.05
N ASN A 214 4.24 12.40 -4.07
CA ASN A 214 5.00 12.75 -5.27
C ASN A 214 4.33 13.90 -6.03
N SER A 215 3.01 13.84 -6.27
CA SER A 215 2.27 14.93 -6.92
C SER A 215 2.38 16.24 -6.14
N VAL A 216 2.26 16.18 -4.81
CA VAL A 216 2.41 17.35 -3.93
C VAL A 216 3.84 17.89 -3.97
N SER A 217 4.85 17.01 -3.95
CA SER A 217 6.26 17.38 -4.04
C SER A 217 6.57 18.11 -5.36
N GLU A 218 6.12 17.57 -6.49
CA GLU A 218 6.30 18.19 -7.80
C GLU A 218 5.56 19.53 -7.89
N HIS A 219 4.34 19.61 -7.37
CA HIS A 219 3.63 20.89 -7.28
C HIS A 219 4.45 21.93 -6.50
N ASN A 220 4.98 21.57 -5.32
CA ASN A 220 5.78 22.47 -4.50
C ASN A 220 7.07 22.90 -5.21
N ARG A 221 7.76 21.97 -5.89
CA ARG A 221 8.96 22.28 -6.70
C ARG A 221 8.66 23.32 -7.76
N ILE A 222 7.57 23.14 -8.50
CA ILE A 222 7.16 24.08 -9.55
C ILE A 222 6.77 25.43 -8.95
N GLN A 223 6.02 25.44 -7.85
CA GLN A 223 5.63 26.67 -7.14
C GLN A 223 6.84 27.46 -6.64
N ASP A 224 7.83 26.79 -6.05
CA ASP A 224 9.04 27.46 -5.56
C ASP A 224 9.90 27.99 -6.71
N GLY A 225 9.93 27.29 -7.85
CA GLY A 225 10.54 27.77 -9.09
C GLY A 225 9.89 29.06 -9.60
N LEU A 226 8.56 29.09 -9.70
CA LEU A 226 7.80 30.27 -10.12
C LEU A 226 8.01 31.45 -9.16
N ARG A 227 7.98 31.21 -7.84
CA ARG A 227 8.25 32.25 -6.83
C ARG A 227 9.65 32.84 -6.93
N LYS A 228 10.64 32.00 -7.23
CA LYS A 228 12.02 32.47 -7.41
C LYS A 228 12.13 33.39 -8.63
N LEU A 229 11.53 33.00 -9.75
CA LEU A 229 11.46 33.84 -10.96
C LEU A 229 10.75 35.17 -10.66
N ASP A 230 9.58 35.13 -10.01
CA ASP A 230 8.85 36.34 -9.61
C ASP A 230 9.71 37.27 -8.74
N LEU A 231 10.47 36.74 -7.80
CA LEU A 231 11.38 37.52 -6.95
C LEU A 231 12.53 38.14 -7.76
N GLU A 232 13.11 37.40 -8.69
CA GLU A 232 14.18 37.88 -9.56
C GLU A 232 13.68 39.00 -10.49
N HIS A 233 12.52 38.82 -11.11
CA HIS A 233 11.88 39.81 -11.98
C HIS A 233 11.54 41.09 -11.21
N ASN A 234 10.96 40.97 -10.01
CA ASN A 234 10.68 42.12 -9.14
C ASN A 234 11.95 42.88 -8.75
N LYS A 235 13.01 42.17 -8.34
CA LYS A 235 14.30 42.80 -8.02
C LYS A 235 14.86 43.54 -9.21
N MET A 236 14.74 42.96 -10.41
CA MET A 236 15.22 43.59 -11.63
C MET A 236 14.40 44.82 -11.99
N LEU A 237 13.07 44.72 -12.03
CA LEU A 237 12.15 45.84 -12.25
C LEU A 237 12.42 47.02 -11.31
N ASN A 238 12.57 46.74 -10.01
CA ASN A 238 12.88 47.77 -9.02
C ASN A 238 14.22 48.47 -9.29
N ARG A 239 15.24 47.73 -9.77
CA ARG A 239 16.52 48.34 -10.18
C ARG A 239 16.34 49.24 -11.39
N MET A 240 15.63 48.77 -12.41
CA MET A 240 15.38 49.55 -13.63
C MET A 240 14.60 50.84 -13.33
N GLN A 241 13.64 50.80 -12.41
CA GLN A 241 12.88 51.99 -12.01
C GLN A 241 13.73 53.07 -11.33
N LEU A 242 14.85 52.69 -10.70
CA LEU A 242 15.79 53.62 -10.07
C LEU A 242 16.82 54.19 -11.07
N GLU A 243 16.89 53.63 -12.28
CA GLU A 243 17.81 54.08 -13.32
C GLU A 243 17.14 55.16 -14.18
N SER A 244 17.74 56.35 -14.24
CA SER A 244 17.21 57.50 -14.98
C SER A 244 17.84 57.71 -16.36
N PHE A 245 18.61 56.72 -16.87
CA PHE A 245 19.43 56.85 -18.07
C PHE A 245 19.24 55.68 -19.03
N SER A 246 19.45 55.91 -20.32
CA SER A 246 19.44 54.85 -21.33
C SER A 246 20.63 53.91 -21.17
N TRP A 247 20.42 52.63 -21.48
CA TRP A 247 21.47 51.62 -21.35
C TRP A 247 22.49 51.68 -22.49
N SER A 248 23.68 51.16 -22.22
CA SER A 248 24.64 50.87 -23.29
C SER A 248 24.04 49.86 -24.27
N LYS A 249 24.38 49.99 -25.57
CA LYS A 249 23.90 49.07 -26.61
C LYS A 249 24.18 47.59 -26.29
N PRO A 250 25.40 47.19 -25.83
CA PRO A 250 25.67 45.79 -25.47
C PRO A 250 24.79 45.27 -24.33
N TYR A 251 24.55 46.09 -23.30
CA TYR A 251 23.72 45.69 -22.16
C TYR A 251 22.24 45.58 -22.54
N TYR A 252 21.72 46.54 -23.32
CA TYR A 252 20.36 46.47 -23.86
C TYR A 252 20.17 45.25 -24.76
N ASP A 253 21.12 44.96 -25.65
CA ASP A 253 21.07 43.78 -26.51
C ASP A 253 21.06 42.48 -25.69
N TYR A 254 21.87 42.38 -24.62
CA TYR A 254 21.84 41.24 -23.70
C TYR A 254 20.47 41.10 -23.00
N MET A 255 19.98 42.18 -22.39
CA MET A 255 18.73 42.17 -21.65
C MET A 255 17.54 41.77 -22.52
N LYS A 256 17.52 42.28 -23.76
CA LYS A 256 16.44 42.03 -24.72
C LYS A 256 16.53 40.68 -25.43
N LYS A 257 17.72 40.24 -25.82
CA LYS A 257 17.89 39.04 -26.66
C LYS A 257 18.27 37.78 -25.89
N VAL A 258 18.72 37.93 -24.64
CA VAL A 258 19.17 36.80 -23.81
C VAL A 258 18.32 36.70 -22.56
N TYR A 259 18.36 37.70 -21.68
CA TYR A 259 17.71 37.62 -20.36
C TYR A 259 16.18 37.46 -20.46
N LEU A 260 15.51 38.36 -21.19
CA LEU A 260 14.04 38.31 -21.32
C LEU A 260 13.56 37.01 -21.99
N PRO A 261 14.13 36.54 -23.13
CA PRO A 261 13.77 35.25 -23.70
C PRO A 261 14.03 34.05 -22.76
N GLN A 262 15.15 34.03 -22.03
CA GLN A 262 15.44 32.97 -21.06
C GLN A 262 14.41 32.95 -19.92
N SER A 263 14.09 34.11 -19.38
CA SER A 263 13.08 34.30 -18.33
C SER A 263 11.70 33.82 -18.78
N ILE A 264 11.25 34.21 -19.98
CA ILE A 264 9.98 33.74 -20.58
C ILE A 264 10.00 32.23 -20.77
N SER A 265 11.11 31.68 -21.29
CA SER A 265 11.25 30.25 -21.54
C SER A 265 11.14 29.43 -20.25
N GLU A 266 11.87 29.80 -19.20
CA GLU A 266 11.83 29.09 -17.91
C GLU A 266 10.46 29.22 -17.23
N TYR A 267 9.85 30.40 -17.27
CA TYR A 267 8.51 30.59 -16.71
C TYR A 267 7.46 29.74 -17.45
N THR A 268 7.48 29.77 -18.78
CA THR A 268 6.54 28.99 -19.61
C THR A 268 6.74 27.49 -19.42
N LYS A 269 8.00 27.04 -19.29
CA LYS A 269 8.34 25.65 -18.99
C LYS A 269 7.71 25.20 -17.67
N LEU A 270 7.87 25.97 -16.59
CA LEU A 270 7.30 25.63 -15.28
C LEU A 270 5.76 25.63 -15.28
N VAL A 271 5.13 26.56 -16.00
CA VAL A 271 3.67 26.55 -16.17
C VAL A 271 3.21 25.30 -16.90
N ARG A 272 3.90 24.91 -17.98
CA ARG A 272 3.59 23.69 -18.72
C ARG A 272 3.80 22.44 -17.87
N GLU A 273 4.90 22.36 -17.11
CA GLU A 273 5.14 21.27 -16.14
C GLU A 273 3.99 21.17 -15.11
N HIS A 274 3.43 22.30 -14.67
CA HIS A 274 2.27 22.29 -13.77
C HIS A 274 1.00 21.79 -14.46
N GLU A 275 0.74 22.23 -15.70
CA GLU A 275 -0.41 21.75 -16.47
C GLU A 275 -0.33 20.24 -16.72
N GLU A 276 0.85 19.75 -17.11
CA GLU A 276 1.14 18.32 -17.27
C GLU A 276 0.90 17.56 -15.96
N LEU A 277 1.40 18.05 -14.83
CA LEU A 277 1.19 17.45 -13.51
C LEU A 277 -0.31 17.31 -13.15
N ILE A 278 -1.12 18.35 -13.40
CA ILE A 278 -2.56 18.33 -13.11
C ILE A 278 -3.30 17.34 -14.03
N VAL A 279 -2.89 17.25 -15.30
CA VAL A 279 -3.45 16.28 -16.24
C VAL A 279 -3.10 14.86 -15.83
N ASP A 280 -1.84 14.58 -15.50
CA ASP A 280 -1.34 13.27 -15.08
C ASP A 280 -1.96 12.82 -13.75
N HIS A 281 -2.17 13.76 -12.81
CA HIS A 281 -2.91 13.50 -11.56
C HIS A 281 -4.40 13.26 -11.81
N GLY A 282 -4.94 13.64 -12.97
CA GLY A 282 -6.36 13.47 -13.31
C GLY A 282 -7.27 14.55 -12.71
N GLY A 283 -6.72 15.73 -12.40
CA GLY A 283 -7.43 16.89 -11.87
C GLY A 283 -6.62 17.70 -10.85
N PRO A 284 -7.25 18.71 -10.20
CA PRO A 284 -6.63 19.46 -9.11
C PRO A 284 -6.19 18.55 -7.95
N ILE A 285 -5.04 18.85 -7.36
CA ILE A 285 -4.50 18.12 -6.21
C ILE A 285 -5.09 18.74 -4.94
N ALA A 286 -5.70 17.93 -4.07
CA ALA A 286 -6.18 18.40 -2.77
C ALA A 286 -5.02 18.64 -1.80
N LYS A 287 -5.17 19.55 -0.84
CA LYS A 287 -4.16 19.78 0.23
C LYS A 287 -4.12 18.66 1.26
N GLN A 288 -5.21 17.91 1.39
CA GLN A 288 -5.32 16.80 2.33
C GLN A 288 -5.50 15.49 1.56
N PHE A 289 -4.70 14.49 1.93
CA PHE A 289 -4.73 13.18 1.29
C PHE A 289 -6.13 12.58 1.23
N HIS A 290 -6.89 12.56 2.32
CA HIS A 290 -8.20 11.88 2.35
C HIS A 290 -9.28 12.58 1.50
N GLN A 291 -9.03 13.81 1.06
CA GLN A 291 -9.93 14.59 0.22
C GLN A 291 -9.56 14.51 -1.27
N ASP A 292 -8.36 14.00 -1.58
CA ASP A 292 -7.88 13.92 -2.95
C ASP A 292 -8.72 12.94 -3.78
N LYS A 293 -8.95 13.28 -5.05
CA LYS A 293 -9.78 12.48 -5.95
C LYS A 293 -9.26 11.04 -6.10
N ASN A 294 -7.95 10.85 -6.11
CA ASN A 294 -7.33 9.54 -6.36
C ASN A 294 -7.33 8.65 -5.11
N SER A 295 -7.35 9.24 -3.91
CA SER A 295 -7.43 8.50 -2.63
C SER A 295 -8.87 8.27 -2.16
N LYS A 296 -9.82 9.12 -2.58
CA LYS A 296 -11.22 9.08 -2.16
C LYS A 296 -11.87 7.68 -2.26
N PRO A 297 -11.64 6.88 -3.31
CA PRO A 297 -12.20 5.52 -3.37
C PRO A 297 -11.73 4.63 -2.21
N LEU A 298 -10.43 4.69 -1.89
CA LEU A 298 -9.85 3.93 -0.77
C LEU A 298 -10.38 4.44 0.58
N VAL A 299 -10.45 5.76 0.77
CA VAL A 299 -10.99 6.38 1.99
C VAL A 299 -12.43 5.95 2.22
N ASN A 300 -13.27 6.08 1.19
CA ASN A 300 -14.68 5.66 1.24
C ASN A 300 -14.80 4.16 1.53
N PHE A 301 -13.94 3.33 0.94
CA PHE A 301 -13.92 1.90 1.21
C PHE A 301 -13.60 1.60 2.69
N VAL A 302 -12.60 2.27 3.26
CA VAL A 302 -12.21 2.11 4.68
C VAL A 302 -13.34 2.56 5.60
N GLU A 303 -13.86 3.77 5.40
CA GLU A 303 -14.91 4.36 6.24
C GLU A 303 -16.22 3.56 6.17
N SER A 304 -16.69 3.22 4.97
CA SER A 304 -17.93 2.44 4.80
C SER A 304 -17.82 1.05 5.43
N THR A 305 -16.69 0.36 5.22
CA THR A 305 -16.49 -0.98 5.76
C THR A 305 -16.38 -0.96 7.29
N LEU A 306 -15.73 0.04 7.88
CA LEU A 306 -15.70 0.22 9.34
C LEU A 306 -17.10 0.46 9.91
N LEU A 307 -17.86 1.38 9.29
CA LEU A 307 -19.20 1.73 9.73
C LEU A 307 -20.18 0.54 9.62
N GLU A 308 -20.15 -0.20 8.51
CA GLU A 308 -20.94 -1.42 8.33
C GLU A 308 -20.70 -2.43 9.46
N ASN A 309 -19.43 -2.67 9.82
CA ASN A 309 -19.08 -3.59 10.90
C ASN A 309 -19.47 -3.07 12.29
N GLN A 310 -19.40 -1.76 12.52
CA GLN A 310 -19.85 -1.15 13.78
C GLN A 310 -21.35 -1.31 13.98
N LEU A 311 -22.15 -1.20 12.91
CA LEU A 311 -23.61 -1.32 12.96
C LEU A 311 -24.07 -2.73 13.32
N VAL A 312 -23.35 -3.77 12.87
CA VAL A 312 -23.71 -5.17 13.14
C VAL A 312 -22.97 -5.76 14.35
N LEU A 313 -22.10 -4.99 14.99
CA LEU A 313 -21.35 -5.46 16.16
C LEU A 313 -22.30 -5.75 17.31
N LYS A 314 -22.42 -7.04 17.66
CA LYS A 314 -23.11 -7.47 18.88
C LYS A 314 -22.08 -7.52 20.00
N LEU A 315 -22.19 -6.61 20.97
CA LEU A 315 -21.37 -6.62 22.18
C LEU A 315 -21.85 -7.72 23.13
N SER A 316 -21.51 -8.97 22.84
CA SER A 316 -21.70 -10.10 23.76
C SER A 316 -20.36 -10.44 24.41
N PRO A 317 -20.24 -10.42 25.75
CA PRO A 317 -18.95 -10.52 26.44
C PRO A 317 -18.27 -11.91 26.37
N PHE A 318 -18.89 -12.92 25.76
CA PHE A 318 -18.40 -14.31 25.83
C PHE A 318 -18.16 -15.00 24.48
N GLN A 319 -18.53 -14.39 23.34
CA GLN A 319 -18.48 -15.09 22.04
C GLN A 319 -17.07 -15.29 21.49
N ASN A 320 -16.08 -14.51 21.95
CA ASN A 320 -14.71 -14.52 21.42
C ASN A 320 -13.63 -14.89 22.46
N GLN A 321 -13.97 -15.17 23.71
CA GLN A 321 -12.96 -15.46 24.75
C GLN A 321 -12.17 -16.73 24.41
N ARG A 322 -12.82 -17.76 23.86
CA ARG A 322 -12.19 -19.02 23.46
C ARG A 322 -11.04 -18.81 22.48
N ILE A 323 -11.23 -17.97 21.44
CA ILE A 323 -10.16 -17.70 20.47
C ILE A 323 -9.06 -16.84 21.08
N VAL A 324 -9.40 -15.84 21.90
CA VAL A 324 -8.41 -15.00 22.60
C VAL A 324 -7.50 -15.85 23.49
N ASP A 325 -8.07 -16.76 24.27
CA ASP A 325 -7.31 -17.61 25.18
C ASP A 325 -6.40 -18.57 24.41
N MET A 326 -6.87 -19.18 23.31
CA MET A 326 -6.03 -20.01 22.43
C MET A 326 -4.87 -19.22 21.82
N LEU A 327 -5.09 -17.95 21.46
CA LEU A 327 -4.04 -17.12 20.85
C LEU A 327 -3.04 -16.56 21.85
N SER A 328 -3.42 -16.43 23.13
CA SER A 328 -2.50 -16.06 24.21
C SER A 328 -1.35 -17.07 24.37
N GLU A 329 -1.61 -18.33 24.02
CA GLU A 329 -0.60 -19.39 24.02
C GLU A 329 0.50 -19.15 22.98
N ILE A 330 0.14 -18.63 21.80
CA ILE A 330 1.13 -18.24 20.78
C ILE A 330 2.01 -17.09 21.29
N ASP A 331 1.45 -16.18 22.10
CA ASP A 331 2.23 -15.11 22.71
C ASP A 331 3.25 -15.64 23.71
N VAL A 332 2.88 -16.65 24.49
CA VAL A 332 3.80 -17.36 25.38
C VAL A 332 4.93 -18.00 24.56
N VAL A 333 4.61 -18.78 23.53
CA VAL A 333 5.61 -19.42 22.66
C VAL A 333 6.55 -18.40 22.02
N LYS A 334 6.02 -17.26 21.54
CA LYS A 334 6.83 -16.17 20.98
C LYS A 334 7.75 -15.55 22.03
N SER A 335 7.28 -15.36 23.27
CA SER A 335 8.09 -14.79 24.35
C SER A 335 9.24 -15.68 24.80
N GLU A 336 9.10 -17.00 24.61
CA GLU A 336 10.16 -17.98 24.87
C GLU A 336 11.21 -18.03 23.75
N CYS A 337 10.87 -17.52 22.55
CA CYS A 337 11.82 -17.35 21.45
C CYS A 337 12.57 -16.02 21.61
N LEU A 338 13.90 -16.05 21.65
CA LEU A 338 14.70 -14.85 21.86
C LEU A 338 14.63 -13.87 20.67
N ASP A 339 14.40 -14.39 19.45
CA ASP A 339 14.23 -13.60 18.22
C ASP A 339 13.20 -14.24 17.25
N LEU A 340 12.63 -13.43 16.33
CA LEU A 340 11.69 -13.88 15.27
C LEU A 340 12.20 -15.05 14.41
N PRO A 341 13.46 -15.09 13.94
CA PRO A 341 13.97 -16.23 13.17
C PRO A 341 13.90 -17.55 13.95
N GLN A 342 14.07 -17.51 15.28
CA GLN A 342 13.98 -18.71 16.11
C GLN A 342 12.54 -19.22 16.19
N PHE A 343 11.56 -18.32 16.22
CA PHE A 343 10.14 -18.66 16.17
C PHE A 343 9.78 -19.34 14.83
N ASP A 344 10.26 -18.80 13.71
CA ASP A 344 10.03 -19.40 12.38
C ASP A 344 10.74 -20.77 12.23
N GLU A 345 11.92 -20.93 12.85
CA GLU A 345 12.62 -22.21 12.92
C GLU A 345 11.82 -23.30 13.66
N LEU A 346 10.92 -22.94 14.58
CA LEU A 346 10.10 -23.93 15.30
C LEU A 346 9.25 -24.75 14.33
N SER A 347 8.60 -24.09 13.37
CA SER A 347 7.82 -24.77 12.33
C SER A 347 8.70 -25.74 11.54
N TRP A 348 9.89 -25.31 11.14
CA TRP A 348 10.82 -26.18 10.40
C TRP A 348 11.24 -27.41 11.21
N LYS A 349 11.58 -27.23 12.49
CA LYS A 349 11.93 -28.33 13.40
C LYS A 349 10.76 -29.30 13.55
N MET A 350 9.54 -28.81 13.78
CA MET A 350 8.35 -29.66 13.84
C MET A 350 8.16 -30.48 12.57
N ARG A 351 8.38 -29.86 11.41
CA ARG A 351 8.30 -30.54 10.11
C ARG A 351 9.26 -31.71 10.03
N GLU A 352 10.53 -31.48 10.38
CA GLU A 352 11.56 -32.52 10.30
C GLU A 352 11.26 -33.70 11.23
N MET A 353 10.76 -33.42 12.44
CA MET A 353 10.47 -34.45 13.42
C MET A 353 9.19 -35.23 13.12
N ASN A 354 8.10 -34.52 12.83
CA ASN A 354 6.78 -35.13 12.76
C ASN A 354 6.38 -35.47 11.32
N CYS A 355 6.84 -34.71 10.33
CA CYS A 355 6.35 -34.82 8.95
C CYS A 355 7.17 -35.73 8.03
N THR A 356 8.17 -36.43 8.54
CA THR A 356 9.13 -37.21 7.73
C THR A 356 8.73 -38.67 7.51
N LEU A 357 7.65 -39.17 8.12
CA LEU A 357 7.36 -40.60 8.16
C LEU A 357 5.92 -40.95 7.74
N VAL A 358 5.84 -41.96 6.87
CA VAL A 358 4.64 -42.75 6.46
C VAL A 358 3.55 -41.99 5.68
N LYS A 359 2.95 -42.66 4.69
CA LYS A 359 1.80 -42.12 3.92
C LYS A 359 0.52 -42.19 4.74
N ALA A 360 -0.31 -41.15 4.63
CA ALA A 360 -1.62 -41.13 5.25
C ALA A 360 -2.51 -42.29 4.73
N LYS A 361 -3.20 -42.96 5.65
CA LYS A 361 -4.32 -43.85 5.34
C LYS A 361 -5.46 -43.09 4.67
N SER A 362 -6.32 -43.83 3.96
CA SER A 362 -7.47 -43.25 3.26
C SER A 362 -8.57 -42.86 4.24
N ILE A 363 -8.70 -41.56 4.55
CA ILE A 363 -9.84 -40.99 5.27
C ILE A 363 -10.69 -40.06 4.38
N GLY A 364 -10.10 -39.54 3.30
CA GLY A 364 -10.73 -38.58 2.38
C GLY A 364 -12.12 -38.98 1.87
N GLU A 365 -12.37 -40.26 1.57
CA GLU A 365 -13.69 -40.74 1.11
C GLU A 365 -14.79 -40.64 2.17
N TYR A 366 -14.41 -40.71 3.44
CA TYR A 366 -15.34 -40.58 4.56
C TYR A 366 -15.58 -39.12 4.90
N THR A 367 -14.52 -38.30 4.99
CA THR A 367 -14.64 -36.85 5.19
C THR A 367 -15.44 -36.20 4.07
N THR A 368 -15.20 -36.60 2.81
CA THR A 368 -15.96 -36.17 1.62
C THR A 368 -17.47 -36.26 1.82
N LYS A 369 -17.97 -37.39 2.30
CA LYS A 369 -19.43 -37.61 2.46
C LYS A 369 -20.02 -36.75 3.57
N ILE A 370 -19.24 -36.51 4.62
CA ILE A 370 -19.63 -35.62 5.72
C ILE A 370 -19.65 -34.18 5.23
N PHE A 371 -18.58 -33.73 4.57
CA PHE A 371 -18.41 -32.35 4.10
C PHE A 371 -19.36 -31.97 2.97
N ALA A 372 -19.70 -32.91 2.08
CA ALA A 372 -20.69 -32.69 1.02
C ALA A 372 -22.10 -32.43 1.57
N SER A 373 -22.33 -32.78 2.84
CA SER A 373 -23.62 -32.63 3.51
C SER A 373 -23.63 -31.46 4.51
N LEU A 374 -22.56 -30.65 4.56
CA LEU A 374 -22.53 -29.45 5.40
C LEU A 374 -23.45 -28.39 4.80
N ASP A 375 -24.12 -27.66 5.68
CA ASP A 375 -24.96 -26.54 5.28
C ASP A 375 -24.09 -25.29 5.08
N THR A 376 -24.44 -24.50 4.07
CA THR A 376 -23.80 -23.20 3.85
C THR A 376 -24.06 -22.30 5.07
N PRO A 377 -23.04 -21.61 5.60
CA PRO A 377 -23.24 -20.66 6.69
C PRO A 377 -24.31 -19.60 6.38
N PRO A 378 -25.08 -19.16 7.39
CA PRO A 378 -26.09 -18.12 7.20
C PRO A 378 -25.42 -16.80 6.80
N ILE A 379 -25.99 -16.14 5.78
CA ILE A 379 -25.54 -14.83 5.31
C ILE A 379 -26.15 -13.75 6.22
N GLU A 380 -25.31 -12.89 6.81
CA GLU A 380 -25.76 -11.66 7.47
C GLU A 380 -26.00 -10.62 6.37
N GLU A 381 -27.21 -10.52 5.83
CA GLU A 381 -27.49 -9.56 4.73
C GLU A 381 -27.12 -8.12 5.12
N ASN A 382 -26.43 -7.43 4.22
CA ASN A 382 -26.10 -6.02 4.38
C ASN A 382 -27.40 -5.21 4.29
N MET A 383 -27.80 -4.55 5.40
CA MET A 383 -29.05 -3.76 5.49
C MET A 383 -29.04 -2.48 4.62
N HIS A 384 -27.94 -2.22 3.90
CA HIS A 384 -27.74 -1.03 3.09
C HIS A 384 -27.40 -1.45 1.65
N GLU A 385 -28.37 -1.30 0.74
CA GLU A 385 -28.19 -1.56 -0.70
C GLU A 385 -27.26 -0.54 -1.38
N ASN A 386 -26.87 0.53 -0.69
CA ASN A 386 -26.00 1.57 -1.24
C ASN A 386 -24.89 1.94 -0.24
N PRO A 387 -23.65 2.19 -0.71
CA PRO A 387 -22.62 2.78 0.13
C PRO A 387 -23.17 4.09 0.70
N ILE A 388 -23.08 4.25 2.02
CA ILE A 388 -23.47 5.49 2.69
C ILE A 388 -22.69 6.61 2.02
N PRO A 389 -23.36 7.59 1.38
CA PRO A 389 -22.67 8.63 0.65
C PRO A 389 -21.87 9.46 1.66
N VAL A 390 -20.56 9.24 1.71
CA VAL A 390 -19.63 10.17 2.34
C VAL A 390 -19.77 11.47 1.53
N GLY A 391 -20.29 12.51 2.18
CA GLY A 391 -20.72 13.75 1.54
C GLY A 391 -19.70 14.22 0.50
N SER A 392 -20.07 14.18 -0.77
CA SER A 392 -19.28 14.78 -1.83
C SER A 392 -19.53 16.28 -1.82
N GLU A 393 -19.03 16.97 -0.81
CA GLU A 393 -18.88 18.43 -0.93
C GLU A 393 -17.82 18.68 -2.00
N GLU A 394 -18.13 19.56 -2.95
CA GLU A 394 -17.12 20.09 -3.85
C GLU A 394 -16.08 20.81 -3.01
N LEU A 395 -14.80 20.42 -3.19
CA LEU A 395 -13.71 21.06 -2.48
C LEU A 395 -13.67 22.54 -2.82
N ARG A 396 -13.50 23.37 -1.78
CA ARG A 396 -13.36 24.80 -2.00
C ARG A 396 -12.02 25.06 -2.68
N PRO A 397 -11.89 26.13 -3.48
CA PRO A 397 -10.64 26.46 -4.13
C PRO A 397 -9.45 26.61 -3.13
N GLU A 398 -9.74 26.96 -1.88
CA GLU A 398 -8.78 27.08 -0.78
C GLU A 398 -8.20 25.74 -0.31
N ASP A 399 -8.91 24.64 -0.52
CA ASP A 399 -8.53 23.28 -0.14
C ASP A 399 -7.69 22.60 -1.23
N LEU A 400 -7.50 23.27 -2.36
CA LEU A 400 -6.77 22.77 -3.52
C LEU A 400 -5.40 23.45 -3.63
N TYR A 401 -4.43 22.71 -4.16
CA TYR A 401 -3.20 23.28 -4.67
C TYR A 401 -3.50 24.04 -5.95
N GLN A 402 -3.49 25.37 -5.88
CA GLN A 402 -3.70 26.23 -7.03
C GLN A 402 -2.37 26.59 -7.69
N PRO A 403 -2.31 26.63 -9.03
CA PRO A 403 -1.28 27.39 -9.69
C PRO A 403 -1.44 28.87 -9.30
N TYR A 404 -0.38 29.56 -8.87
CA TYR A 404 -0.40 31.02 -8.72
C TYR A 404 -0.80 31.66 -10.06
N PRO A 405 -1.97 32.33 -10.21
CA PRO A 405 -2.45 32.61 -11.56
C PRO A 405 -2.17 34.02 -12.13
N HIS A 406 -1.64 35.01 -11.40
CA HIS A 406 -1.72 36.40 -11.93
C HIS A 406 -0.51 37.32 -11.79
N THR A 407 0.43 37.09 -10.86
CA THR A 407 1.57 38.01 -10.69
C THR A 407 2.64 37.82 -11.76
N GLY A 408 3.04 36.59 -12.07
CA GLY A 408 4.20 36.35 -12.94
C GLY A 408 4.01 36.81 -14.40
N LEU A 409 2.86 36.53 -15.02
CA LEU A 409 2.57 37.02 -16.38
C LEU A 409 2.56 38.56 -16.46
N LYS A 410 1.99 39.22 -15.45
CA LYS A 410 2.00 40.67 -15.35
C LYS A 410 3.42 41.21 -15.16
N LEU A 411 4.22 40.57 -14.30
CA LEU A 411 5.63 40.91 -14.10
C LEU A 411 6.45 40.72 -15.38
N MET A 412 6.13 39.73 -16.22
CA MET A 412 6.78 39.53 -17.51
C MET A 412 6.49 40.64 -18.52
N LEU A 413 5.23 41.05 -18.62
CA LEU A 413 4.84 42.18 -19.47
C LEU A 413 5.47 43.50 -18.97
N GLU A 414 5.52 43.70 -17.65
CA GLU A 414 6.18 44.86 -17.05
C GLU A 414 7.69 44.85 -17.32
N LEU A 415 8.34 43.68 -17.23
CA LEU A 415 9.77 43.53 -17.50
C LEU A 415 10.10 43.82 -18.96
N GLU A 416 9.32 43.29 -19.90
CA GLU A 416 9.47 43.58 -21.33
C GLU A 416 9.34 45.08 -21.63
N ARG A 417 8.33 45.72 -21.03
CA ARG A 417 8.11 47.15 -21.17
C ARG A 417 9.29 47.95 -20.60
N ALA A 418 9.72 47.65 -19.37
CA ALA A 418 10.82 48.34 -18.71
C ALA A 418 12.13 48.21 -19.51
N ILE A 419 12.45 47.01 -20.03
CA ILE A 419 13.60 46.81 -20.91
C ILE A 419 13.50 47.69 -22.16
N THR A 420 12.30 47.79 -22.75
CA THR A 420 12.07 48.58 -23.96
C THR A 420 12.24 50.09 -23.72
N GLU A 421 11.82 50.59 -22.57
CA GLU A 421 11.96 52.00 -22.17
C GLU A 421 13.44 52.42 -22.01
N HIS A 422 14.33 51.49 -21.68
CA HIS A 422 15.78 51.73 -21.54
C HIS A 422 16.58 51.65 -22.85
N LYS A 423 15.90 51.64 -24.01
CA LYS A 423 16.54 51.58 -25.32
C LYS A 423 17.59 52.70 -25.48
N PRO A 424 18.79 52.39 -26.02
CA PRO A 424 19.81 53.41 -26.27
C PRO A 424 19.24 54.53 -27.15
N THR A 425 19.39 55.76 -26.70
CA THR A 425 19.05 56.95 -27.49
C THR A 425 19.99 57.01 -28.69
N ILE A 426 19.43 57.14 -29.90
CA ILE A 426 20.23 57.34 -31.11
C ILE A 426 20.75 58.78 -31.06
N GLY A 427 21.91 58.97 -30.45
CA GLY A 427 22.71 60.16 -30.64
C GLY A 427 23.34 60.11 -32.03
N SER A 428 23.18 61.19 -32.79
CA SER A 428 23.99 61.56 -33.95
C SER A 428 25.49 61.36 -33.67
N PRO A 429 26.35 61.11 -34.68
CA PRO A 429 27.75 60.76 -34.48
C PRO A 429 28.51 61.94 -33.89
N GLY A 430 28.53 61.99 -32.56
CA GLY A 430 29.26 62.94 -31.74
C GLY A 430 30.05 62.15 -30.72
N THR A 431 31.33 62.01 -31.00
CA THR A 431 32.38 61.46 -30.16
C THR A 431 32.13 61.60 -28.65
N VAL A 432 31.80 60.50 -27.97
CA VAL A 432 32.21 60.27 -26.57
C VAL A 432 32.72 58.84 -26.47
N ASN A 433 34.04 58.74 -26.43
CA ASN A 433 34.79 57.51 -26.28
C ASN A 433 34.77 57.12 -24.78
N CYS A 434 33.87 56.23 -24.36
CA CYS A 434 33.93 55.60 -23.04
C CYS A 434 34.54 54.21 -23.17
N GLY A 435 35.85 54.17 -23.43
CA GLY A 435 36.66 52.96 -23.36
C GLY A 435 36.82 52.50 -21.91
N PHE A 436 36.37 51.29 -21.61
CA PHE A 436 36.43 50.65 -20.29
C PHE A 436 37.84 50.20 -19.86
N PHE A 437 38.91 50.60 -20.57
CA PHE A 437 40.30 50.35 -20.17
C PHE A 437 41.20 51.54 -20.51
N SER A 438 41.42 52.44 -19.54
CA SER A 438 42.66 53.22 -19.47
C SER A 438 43.13 53.31 -18.03
N ARG A 439 43.99 52.35 -17.69
CA ARG A 439 44.64 52.21 -16.38
C ARG A 439 45.68 53.31 -16.19
N ALA A 440 45.69 53.87 -14.99
CA ALA A 440 46.67 54.81 -14.49
C ALA A 440 48.12 54.34 -14.75
N LYS A 441 48.92 55.19 -15.39
CA LYS A 441 50.39 55.09 -15.39
C LYS A 441 50.92 55.80 -14.15
N ARG A 442 51.64 55.06 -13.29
CA ARG A 442 52.94 55.46 -12.71
C ARG A 442 53.55 54.29 -11.90
N GLY A 443 54.75 53.86 -12.30
CA GLY A 443 55.77 53.32 -11.38
C GLY A 443 56.16 51.84 -11.48
N ASN A 444 57.08 51.51 -12.40
CA ASN A 444 58.19 50.54 -12.31
C ASN A 444 58.14 49.34 -11.34
N LYS A 445 58.18 48.09 -11.88
CA LYS A 445 59.37 47.19 -11.94
C LYS A 445 59.00 45.77 -12.41
N ASN A 446 59.73 45.31 -13.43
CA ASN A 446 60.11 43.95 -13.83
C ASN A 446 59.08 42.79 -13.96
N VAL A 447 59.01 42.25 -15.20
CA VAL A 447 59.16 40.81 -15.62
C VAL A 447 58.40 39.76 -14.78
N ASN A 448 57.46 38.95 -15.28
CA ASN A 448 57.51 38.05 -16.44
C ASN A 448 56.09 37.72 -16.96
N LEU A 449 55.93 37.46 -18.27
CA LEU A 449 54.70 36.98 -18.90
C LEU A 449 54.53 35.46 -18.71
N GLU A 450 53.31 35.04 -18.33
CA GLU A 450 52.72 33.79 -18.84
C GLU A 450 51.33 34.11 -19.38
N THR A 451 51.13 33.80 -20.66
CA THR A 451 49.86 33.91 -21.39
C THR A 451 49.05 32.64 -21.20
N MET A 452 47.80 32.76 -20.74
CA MET A 452 46.79 31.71 -20.88
C MET A 452 45.84 32.10 -22.01
N ASP A 453 45.91 31.34 -23.11
CA ASP A 453 44.94 31.35 -24.20
C ASP A 453 43.63 30.69 -23.75
N LEU A 454 42.51 31.40 -23.87
CA LEU A 454 41.18 30.81 -23.86
C LEU A 454 40.72 30.62 -25.32
N LYS A 455 40.79 29.38 -25.79
CA LYS A 455 40.18 28.94 -27.05
C LYS A 455 38.66 29.03 -26.95
N ILE A 456 38.07 29.83 -27.82
CA ILE A 456 36.66 29.78 -28.18
C ILE A 456 36.51 28.62 -29.17
N MET A 457 35.59 27.69 -28.91
CA MET A 457 35.23 26.64 -29.88
C MET A 457 34.01 27.11 -30.67
N ASP A 458 34.20 27.22 -31.99
CA ASP A 458 33.17 27.45 -32.99
C ASP A 458 32.17 26.29 -33.06
N VAL A 459 30.92 26.65 -33.28
CA VAL A 459 29.81 25.74 -33.58
C VAL A 459 29.92 25.33 -35.05
N GLY A 460 30.19 24.05 -35.29
CA GLY A 460 30.19 23.42 -36.62
C GLY A 460 28.87 22.74 -36.95
N ASP A 461 28.61 22.67 -38.25
CA ASP A 461 27.37 22.40 -38.96
C ASP A 461 26.56 21.14 -38.59
N VAL A 462 25.27 21.28 -38.91
CA VAL A 462 24.23 20.26 -38.99
C VAL A 462 24.62 19.16 -39.96
N ASP A 463 24.51 17.89 -39.54
CA ASP A 463 24.46 16.75 -40.47
C ASP A 463 23.24 15.88 -40.15
N HIS A 464 22.42 15.64 -41.18
CA HIS A 464 21.24 14.78 -41.14
C HIS A 464 21.67 13.32 -41.41
N GLY A 465 21.41 12.42 -40.46
CA GLY A 465 21.60 10.98 -40.66
C GLY A 465 20.60 10.18 -39.84
N GLU A 466 19.63 9.58 -40.52
CA GLU A 466 18.85 8.43 -40.03
C GLU A 466 19.80 7.30 -39.62
N ILE A 467 19.46 6.52 -38.57
CA ILE A 467 19.62 5.05 -38.50
C ILE A 467 19.06 4.51 -37.16
N GLU A 468 18.04 3.66 -37.34
CA GLU A 468 17.74 2.38 -36.68
C GLU A 468 17.53 2.26 -35.16
N LEU A 469 16.24 2.01 -34.84
CA LEU A 469 15.78 1.11 -33.79
C LEU A 469 16.51 -0.24 -33.79
N ARG A 470 17.06 -0.65 -32.64
CA ARG A 470 17.12 -2.06 -32.22
C ARG A 470 17.38 -2.22 -30.71
N ASP A 471 16.44 -2.91 -30.08
CA ASP A 471 16.52 -3.82 -28.93
C ASP A 471 17.73 -3.70 -28.00
N HIS A 472 17.48 -3.48 -26.70
CA HIS A 472 18.16 -4.20 -25.61
C HIS A 472 17.19 -4.45 -24.45
N THR A 473 16.74 -5.71 -24.39
CA THR A 473 16.15 -6.42 -23.26
C THR A 473 17.00 -6.27 -22.00
N ILE A 474 16.42 -5.90 -20.86
CA ILE A 474 17.01 -6.16 -19.54
C ILE A 474 16.04 -7.03 -18.74
N MET A 475 16.52 -8.23 -18.46
CA MET A 475 15.97 -9.21 -17.53
C MET A 475 15.85 -8.63 -16.12
N VAL A 476 14.69 -8.82 -15.50
CA VAL A 476 14.57 -8.82 -14.04
C VAL A 476 14.73 -10.27 -13.59
N LEU A 477 15.78 -10.55 -12.83
CA LEU A 477 16.01 -11.82 -12.15
C LEU A 477 15.49 -11.72 -10.72
N VAL A 478 14.67 -12.74 -10.41
CA VAL A 478 14.12 -13.29 -9.16
C VAL A 478 14.60 -12.68 -7.84
#